data_AF-A0A9P8HFP7-F1
#
_entry.id   AF-A0A9P8HFP7-F1
#
_cell.length_a   1.000
_cell.length_b   1.000
_cell.length_c   1.000
_cell.angle_alpha   90.00
_cell.angle_beta   90.00
_cell.angle_gamma   90.00
#
_symmetry.space_group_name_H-M   'P 1'
#
loop_
_entity.id
_entity.type
_entity.pdbx_description
1 polymer ?
#
loop_
_entity_poly.entity_id
_entity_poly.type
_entity_poly.pdbx_seq_one_letter_code
_entity_poly.pdbx_strand_id
1 'polypeptide(L)'
;MSACTGFCHVAYCRGLTPFTRAAQLPLIPACPRGRYLIAYLCLIGRVAGRRRRPSAKVYRSRSRLACSGDISAGVGRETVDLVQDNKIQVSRLPSETAIIKACPPMTVVRRFIGLTPPAPPVTLSSTISHGPSTSAGVSGLTAAFILSKNKNYTITVAAKHMPGDYDIEYASPWAGANYLPVGKEGTPSQEYERSTWPELAKLAQEHPEAGIHFQDTVVYRRKKDKGPVSEWFGELIREDAWFSKVVPNFRVLSKEELPEGMDGGTSFTSVCINTAIYLPWLVSQCLKNGVVFRRGVVRHIADATSLHHSGKPADLVVNATGLFSLFMEGVQDKNMYPARGQIVLVRNDPGIMATTSGTDDGEDEAVYIMHRAAGGGCILGGCLQADRWDSAVDPNLATRIMKRAIALTPKLVPEGQGIEALDIIRHGVGLRPMRKGGIRTEKETIMGPDGNAVKVVHSIGHGGYGYQTSWGCAAAVVQLVDQSLTEKARL
;
A
#
# COMPACT_ATOMS: atom_id res chain seq x y z
N MET A 1 -19.94 7.60 -47.67
CA MET A 1 -20.46 6.89 -48.85
C MET A 1 -19.85 5.49 -48.80
N SER A 2 -20.46 4.53 -48.09
CA SER A 2 -21.46 3.52 -48.57
C SER A 2 -20.94 2.72 -49.77
N ALA A 3 -20.99 1.38 -49.86
CA ALA A 3 -21.75 0.30 -49.21
C ALA A 3 -20.93 -1.02 -49.32
N CYS A 4 -20.92 -1.98 -48.39
CA CYS A 4 -21.94 -2.98 -48.01
C CYS A 4 -22.40 -3.96 -49.12
N THR A 5 -22.11 -5.26 -48.91
CA THR A 5 -22.87 -6.50 -49.25
C THR A 5 -22.01 -7.68 -48.74
N GLY A 6 -22.42 -8.68 -47.96
CA GLY A 6 -23.72 -9.12 -47.46
C GLY A 6 -24.15 -10.43 -48.13
N PHE A 7 -23.90 -11.60 -47.51
CA PHE A 7 -24.67 -12.83 -47.75
C PHE A 7 -24.72 -13.70 -46.48
N CYS A 8 -25.90 -14.27 -46.23
CA CYS A 8 -26.34 -14.89 -45.00
C CYS A 8 -26.95 -16.29 -45.27
N HIS A 9 -26.85 -17.17 -44.25
CA HIS A 9 -27.70 -18.33 -43.90
C HIS A 9 -27.87 -19.56 -44.81
N VAL A 10 -27.65 -20.76 -44.21
CA VAL A 10 -28.65 -21.83 -44.05
C VAL A 10 -28.42 -22.60 -42.73
N ALA A 11 -29.51 -22.85 -41.99
CA ALA A 11 -29.59 -23.65 -40.76
C ALA A 11 -30.10 -25.07 -41.02
N TYR A 12 -29.85 -26.02 -40.12
CA TYR A 12 -30.55 -27.30 -40.07
C TYR A 12 -30.88 -27.72 -38.62
N CYS A 13 -32.17 -27.95 -38.36
CA CYS A 13 -32.75 -28.53 -37.15
C CYS A 13 -33.62 -29.74 -37.56
N ARG A 14 -33.57 -30.85 -36.79
CA ARG A 14 -34.58 -31.92 -36.57
C ARG A 14 -33.88 -33.07 -35.78
N GLY A 15 -34.44 -33.76 -34.79
CA GLY A 15 -35.78 -33.86 -34.21
C GLY A 15 -35.77 -34.73 -32.92
N LEU A 16 -36.92 -34.82 -32.25
CA LEU A 16 -37.17 -35.20 -30.85
C LEU A 16 -37.68 -36.65 -30.60
N THR A 17 -37.22 -37.28 -29.50
CA THR A 17 -37.91 -38.13 -28.45
C THR A 17 -38.67 -39.43 -28.83
N PRO A 18 -39.15 -40.31 -27.89
CA PRO A 18 -39.06 -40.36 -26.40
C PRO A 18 -38.73 -41.76 -25.77
N PHE A 19 -38.44 -41.83 -24.46
CA PHE A 19 -38.95 -42.90 -23.57
C PHE A 19 -38.93 -42.47 -22.09
N THR A 20 -40.06 -42.66 -21.42
CA THR A 20 -40.34 -42.41 -20.00
C THR A 20 -40.23 -43.70 -19.18
N ARG A 21 -39.65 -43.64 -17.97
CA ARG A 21 -40.17 -44.32 -16.77
C ARG A 21 -39.48 -43.86 -15.49
N ALA A 22 -40.31 -43.65 -14.48
CA ALA A 22 -39.98 -43.18 -13.14
C ALA A 22 -39.35 -44.27 -12.26
N ALA A 23 -38.55 -43.86 -11.27
CA ALA A 23 -38.32 -44.62 -10.05
C ALA A 23 -38.28 -43.65 -8.86
N GLN A 24 -39.12 -43.94 -7.87
CA GLN A 24 -39.37 -43.17 -6.65
C GLN A 24 -38.19 -43.26 -5.66
N LEU A 25 -37.89 -42.14 -5.02
CA LEU A 25 -37.04 -42.02 -3.82
C LEU A 25 -37.80 -42.51 -2.58
N PRO A 26 -37.15 -43.22 -1.64
CA PRO A 26 -37.61 -43.28 -0.26
C PRO A 26 -37.01 -42.14 0.57
N LEU A 27 -37.86 -41.55 1.43
CA LEU A 27 -37.51 -40.55 2.44
C LEU A 27 -37.08 -41.21 3.77
N ILE A 28 -36.45 -40.37 4.61
CA ILE A 28 -36.29 -40.42 6.09
C ILE A 28 -34.95 -41.03 6.61
N PRO A 29 -34.27 -40.51 7.67
CA PRO A 29 -34.35 -39.22 8.41
C PRO A 29 -33.01 -38.45 8.60
N ALA A 30 -33.11 -37.19 9.07
CA ALA A 30 -32.05 -36.41 9.75
C ALA A 30 -31.66 -37.06 11.11
N CYS A 31 -30.50 -36.95 11.74
CA CYS A 31 -29.43 -35.93 11.94
C CYS A 31 -28.22 -36.70 12.61
N PRO A 32 -27.13 -36.11 13.19
CA PRO A 32 -26.32 -34.91 12.91
C PRO A 32 -24.77 -35.17 12.87
N ARG A 33 -24.00 -34.10 12.59
CA ARG A 33 -22.55 -33.84 12.87
C ARG A 33 -21.48 -34.38 11.90
N GLY A 34 -20.69 -33.45 11.34
CA GLY A 34 -19.27 -33.69 11.05
C GLY A 34 -18.62 -32.90 9.91
N ARG A 35 -17.61 -32.08 10.28
CA ARG A 35 -16.45 -31.59 9.48
C ARG A 35 -16.78 -30.45 8.48
N TYR A 36 -15.91 -29.48 8.22
CA TYR A 36 -14.59 -29.63 7.57
C TYR A 36 -13.57 -28.53 7.91
N LEU A 37 -12.31 -28.97 7.97
CA LEU A 37 -11.07 -28.21 7.78
C LEU A 37 -10.74 -28.28 6.28
N ILE A 38 -10.39 -27.16 5.61
CA ILE A 38 -9.88 -27.17 4.23
C ILE A 38 -8.65 -26.28 4.14
N ALA A 39 -7.53 -26.89 3.73
CA ALA A 39 -6.32 -26.24 3.24
C ALA A 39 -6.28 -26.36 1.71
N TYR A 40 -5.83 -25.31 1.01
CA TYR A 40 -5.65 -25.31 -0.45
C TYR A 40 -4.17 -25.45 -0.83
N LEU A 41 -3.89 -26.41 -1.70
CA LEU A 41 -2.66 -26.53 -2.48
C LEU A 41 -3.08 -26.83 -3.93
N CYS A 42 -2.65 -26.02 -4.89
CA CYS A 42 -2.90 -26.25 -6.31
C CYS A 42 -1.55 -26.45 -7.01
N LEU A 43 -1.26 -27.69 -7.41
CA LEU A 43 -0.12 -28.04 -8.26
C LEU A 43 -0.65 -28.53 -9.61
N ILE A 44 -0.16 -27.89 -10.66
CA ILE A 44 -0.39 -28.25 -12.06
C ILE A 44 0.45 -29.50 -12.37
N GLY A 45 -0.22 -30.55 -12.85
CA GLY A 45 0.42 -31.80 -13.21
C GLY A 45 1.24 -31.69 -14.50
N ARG A 46 2.45 -32.27 -14.50
CA ARG A 46 3.09 -32.82 -15.70
C ARG A 46 3.09 -34.33 -15.61
N VAL A 47 2.70 -34.94 -16.73
CA VAL A 47 2.67 -36.38 -16.98
C VAL A 47 4.10 -36.89 -17.17
N ALA A 48 4.54 -37.81 -16.32
CA ALA A 48 5.45 -38.90 -16.67
C ALA A 48 5.57 -39.86 -15.48
N GLY A 49 5.26 -41.15 -15.67
CA GLY A 49 5.51 -42.13 -14.61
C GLY A 49 4.94 -43.50 -14.89
N ARG A 50 5.74 -44.35 -15.53
CA ARG A 50 5.52 -45.78 -15.68
C ARG A 50 5.30 -46.47 -14.32
N ARG A 51 4.48 -47.52 -14.38
CA ARG A 51 4.11 -48.49 -13.34
C ARG A 51 5.29 -49.00 -12.51
N ARG A 52 5.09 -49.15 -11.18
CA ARG A 52 5.27 -50.42 -10.42
C ARG A 52 4.70 -50.32 -9.00
N ARG A 53 4.20 -51.46 -8.51
CA ARG A 53 3.40 -51.70 -7.29
C ARG A 53 4.19 -51.54 -5.97
N PRO A 54 3.52 -51.32 -4.83
CA PRO A 54 4.16 -51.16 -3.52
C PRO A 54 4.32 -52.49 -2.77
N SER A 55 5.31 -52.55 -1.88
CA SER A 55 5.39 -53.54 -0.79
C SER A 55 5.31 -52.80 0.54
N ALA A 56 4.45 -53.31 1.42
CA ALA A 56 4.16 -52.77 2.75
C ALA A 56 5.21 -53.22 3.77
N LYS A 57 5.58 -52.33 4.70
CA LYS A 57 6.07 -52.72 6.03
C LYS A 57 5.43 -51.84 7.10
N VAL A 58 4.83 -52.53 8.06
CA VAL A 58 4.20 -52.05 9.28
C VAL A 58 5.28 -51.76 10.32
N TYR A 59 5.16 -50.67 11.06
CA TYR A 59 5.74 -50.54 12.40
C TYR A 59 4.72 -49.89 13.35
N ARG A 60 4.45 -50.57 14.46
CA ARG A 60 3.68 -50.10 15.61
C ARG A 60 4.64 -49.54 16.66
N SER A 61 4.29 -48.42 17.29
CA SER A 61 4.58 -48.20 18.72
C SER A 61 3.50 -47.31 19.35
N ARG A 62 3.25 -47.55 20.64
CA ARG A 62 2.10 -47.11 21.45
C ARG A 62 2.42 -45.83 22.23
N SER A 63 1.40 -45.03 22.52
CA SER A 63 1.26 -44.38 23.84
C SER A 63 -0.22 -44.07 24.13
N ARG A 64 -0.58 -44.25 25.41
CA ARG A 64 -1.95 -44.30 25.96
C ARG A 64 -2.47 -42.89 26.28
N LEU A 65 -3.75 -42.64 26.04
CA LEU A 65 -4.53 -41.58 26.70
C LEU A 65 -5.42 -42.23 27.77
N ALA A 66 -5.47 -41.61 28.95
CA ALA A 66 -6.43 -41.90 30.01
C ALA A 66 -7.54 -40.83 29.98
N CYS A 67 -8.78 -41.29 30.03
CA CYS A 67 -9.97 -40.46 30.23
C CYS A 67 -10.33 -40.46 31.73
N SER A 68 -10.80 -39.32 32.21
CA SER A 68 -11.70 -39.23 33.35
C SER A 68 -12.52 -37.96 33.15
N GLY A 69 -13.84 -38.11 33.17
CA GLY A 69 -14.79 -37.00 33.18
C GLY A 69 -15.33 -36.80 34.59
N ASP A 70 -15.98 -35.66 34.80
CA ASP A 70 -17.13 -35.55 35.70
C ASP A 70 -17.93 -34.28 35.39
N ILE A 71 -19.24 -34.39 35.60
CA ILE A 71 -20.29 -33.41 35.33
C ILE A 71 -20.71 -32.79 36.66
N SER A 72 -20.85 -31.47 36.74
CA SER A 72 -21.81 -30.84 37.65
C SER A 72 -22.11 -29.39 37.24
N ALA A 73 -23.40 -29.08 37.12
CA ALA A 73 -23.94 -27.73 36.96
C ALA A 73 -24.04 -27.01 38.33
N GLY A 74 -23.89 -25.68 38.33
CA GLY A 74 -24.08 -24.84 39.52
C GLY A 74 -24.22 -23.37 39.16
N VAL A 75 -25.32 -22.77 39.62
CA VAL A 75 -25.77 -21.40 39.38
C VAL A 75 -25.12 -20.42 40.37
N GLY A 76 -24.71 -19.25 39.86
CA GLY A 76 -24.73 -17.92 40.52
C GLY A 76 -24.00 -17.71 41.85
N ARG A 77 -23.06 -16.76 41.87
CA ARG A 77 -23.07 -15.58 42.79
C ARG A 77 -21.87 -14.67 42.50
N GLU A 78 -22.17 -13.37 42.54
CA GLU A 78 -21.20 -12.29 42.70
C GLU A 78 -20.48 -12.44 44.04
N THR A 79 -19.16 -12.22 44.02
CA THR A 79 -18.35 -12.01 45.23
C THR A 79 -17.58 -10.71 45.06
N VAL A 80 -17.86 -9.80 45.99
CA VAL A 80 -17.13 -8.58 46.30
C VAL A 80 -15.92 -8.99 47.14
N ASP A 81 -14.72 -8.59 46.75
CA ASP A 81 -13.55 -8.63 47.62
C ASP A 81 -13.13 -7.20 47.98
N LEU A 82 -13.21 -6.91 49.28
CA LEU A 82 -12.57 -5.80 49.97
C LEU A 82 -11.27 -6.34 50.60
N VAL A 83 -10.14 -5.67 50.38
CA VAL A 83 -9.06 -5.62 51.37
C VAL A 83 -8.60 -4.17 51.53
N GLN A 84 -8.60 -3.78 52.80
CA GLN A 84 -8.33 -2.46 53.36
C GLN A 84 -6.87 -2.05 53.26
N ASP A 85 -6.62 -0.74 53.26
CA ASP A 85 -5.57 -0.22 54.14
C ASP A 85 -5.86 1.18 54.70
N ASN A 86 -5.33 1.39 55.90
CA ASN A 86 -5.77 2.32 56.94
C ASN A 86 -5.44 3.80 56.74
N LYS A 87 -6.30 4.69 57.29
CA LYS A 87 -5.96 5.80 58.23
C LYS A 87 -7.13 6.79 58.35
N ILE A 88 -7.89 6.75 59.46
CA ILE A 88 -8.69 7.91 59.91
C ILE A 88 -8.62 8.00 61.45
N GLN A 89 -8.30 9.21 61.93
CA GLN A 89 -8.30 9.61 63.34
C GLN A 89 -9.72 9.66 63.93
N VAL A 90 -9.82 9.32 65.21
CA VAL A 90 -11.04 9.36 66.02
C VAL A 90 -11.16 10.70 66.73
N SER A 91 -12.36 11.29 66.72
CA SER A 91 -12.86 12.14 67.81
C SER A 91 -14.38 11.94 68.02
N ARG A 92 -14.80 11.96 69.29
CA ARG A 92 -16.11 11.52 69.84
C ARG A 92 -17.14 12.66 69.95
N LEU A 93 -18.40 12.37 69.56
CA LEU A 93 -19.75 12.59 70.18
C LEU A 93 -20.08 13.84 71.05
N PRO A 94 -21.37 14.30 71.22
CA PRO A 94 -22.60 13.48 71.23
C PRO A 94 -23.93 14.07 70.65
N SER A 95 -24.92 13.17 70.55
CA SER A 95 -26.41 13.25 70.54
C SER A 95 -27.16 14.59 70.44
N GLU A 96 -28.19 14.65 69.58
CA GLU A 96 -29.59 14.91 70.00
C GLU A 96 -30.62 14.77 68.83
N THR A 97 -31.88 14.60 69.24
CA THR A 97 -33.03 14.07 68.50
C THR A 97 -33.80 15.13 67.70
N ALA A 98 -34.50 14.65 66.67
CA ALA A 98 -35.30 15.32 65.64
C ALA A 98 -36.21 16.51 66.04
N ILE A 99 -36.32 17.50 65.14
CA ILE A 99 -37.55 18.26 64.86
C ILE A 99 -37.64 18.56 63.34
N ILE A 100 -38.68 18.04 62.69
CA ILE A 100 -39.08 18.39 61.32
C ILE A 100 -39.80 19.74 61.35
N LYS A 101 -39.28 20.74 60.65
CA LYS A 101 -40.03 21.95 60.25
C LYS A 101 -39.74 22.26 58.79
N ALA A 102 -40.79 22.21 57.98
CA ALA A 102 -40.79 22.58 56.56
C ALA A 102 -40.66 24.11 56.40
N CYS A 103 -39.85 24.54 55.43
CA CYS A 103 -39.84 25.91 54.89
C CYS A 103 -39.40 25.89 53.39
N PRO A 104 -39.80 26.91 52.61
CA PRO A 104 -40.16 26.84 51.18
C PRO A 104 -38.97 26.82 50.20
N PRO A 105 -39.19 26.53 48.89
CA PRO A 105 -38.10 26.23 47.97
C PRO A 105 -37.22 27.46 47.68
N MET A 106 -35.93 27.31 47.93
CA MET A 106 -34.90 28.22 47.43
C MET A 106 -34.62 27.95 45.95
N THR A 107 -34.74 29.00 45.14
CA THR A 107 -34.30 29.07 43.76
C THR A 107 -32.79 28.83 43.67
N VAL A 108 -32.37 27.67 43.16
CA VAL A 108 -30.97 27.40 42.84
C VAL A 108 -30.65 28.01 41.48
N VAL A 109 -29.95 29.14 41.48
CA VAL A 109 -29.26 29.67 40.30
C VAL A 109 -28.08 28.74 39.99
N ARG A 110 -28.28 27.76 39.09
CA ARG A 110 -27.16 27.03 38.49
C ARG A 110 -26.50 27.94 37.46
N ARG A 111 -25.28 28.40 37.77
CA ARG A 111 -24.32 28.86 36.77
C ARG A 111 -24.07 27.70 35.80
N PHE A 112 -24.61 27.80 34.59
CA PHE A 112 -24.13 27.01 33.47
C PHE A 112 -22.69 27.46 33.18
N ILE A 113 -21.72 26.64 33.57
CA ILE A 113 -20.41 26.69 32.92
C ILE A 113 -20.69 26.20 31.51
N GLY A 114 -20.70 27.13 30.55
CA GLY A 114 -20.86 26.82 29.14
C GLY A 114 -19.72 25.92 28.69
N LEU A 115 -19.96 24.62 28.66
CA LEU A 115 -19.19 23.73 27.81
C LEU A 115 -19.59 24.09 26.39
N THR A 116 -18.70 24.78 25.68
CA THR A 116 -18.80 24.90 24.23
C THR A 116 -18.98 23.50 23.65
N PRO A 117 -19.97 23.27 22.77
CA PRO A 117 -20.05 22.00 22.06
C PRO A 117 -18.73 21.79 21.31
N PRO A 118 -18.23 20.55 21.20
CA PRO A 118 -17.08 20.29 20.34
C PRO A 118 -17.39 20.85 18.95
N ALA A 119 -16.42 21.56 18.37
CA ALA A 119 -16.56 22.07 17.01
C ALA A 119 -17.01 20.93 16.09
N PRO A 120 -17.91 21.19 15.13
CA PRO A 120 -18.34 20.15 14.20
C PRO A 120 -17.11 19.56 13.51
N PRO A 121 -17.08 18.23 13.28
CA PRO A 121 -15.95 17.59 12.63
C PRO A 121 -15.71 18.22 11.26
N VAL A 122 -14.45 18.51 10.97
CA VAL A 122 -14.03 19.16 9.72
C VAL A 122 -14.08 18.14 8.60
N THR A 123 -14.57 18.59 7.45
CA THR A 123 -14.91 17.74 6.31
C THR A 123 -13.79 17.78 5.26
N LEU A 124 -13.17 16.63 4.94
CA LEU A 124 -12.06 16.50 3.99
C LEU A 124 -12.46 15.59 2.81
N SER A 125 -12.34 16.07 1.57
CA SER A 125 -12.69 15.31 0.37
C SER A 125 -11.53 15.18 -0.62
N SER A 126 -11.52 14.06 -1.35
CA SER A 126 -10.83 13.85 -2.63
C SER A 126 -11.86 13.24 -3.61
N THR A 127 -11.57 13.12 -4.93
CA THR A 127 -12.18 13.75 -6.16
C THR A 127 -13.16 12.96 -7.14
N ILE A 128 -14.14 13.62 -7.88
CA ILE A 128 -15.33 13.20 -8.80
C ILE A 128 -15.17 13.32 -10.31
N SER A 129 -15.90 12.54 -11.15
CA SER A 129 -16.17 12.49 -12.63
C SER A 129 -16.01 13.76 -13.54
N HIS A 130 -15.71 13.79 -14.87
CA HIS A 130 -15.31 12.88 -15.96
C HIS A 130 -14.21 13.60 -16.82
N GLY A 131 -12.97 13.09 -16.87
CA GLY A 131 -11.79 13.66 -17.56
C GLY A 131 -10.54 12.78 -17.32
N PRO A 132 -9.29 13.14 -17.65
CA PRO A 132 -8.13 12.32 -17.25
C PRO A 132 -8.00 12.29 -15.70
N SER A 133 -7.22 11.38 -15.14
CA SER A 133 -7.63 10.61 -13.93
C SER A 133 -7.04 11.00 -12.57
N THR A 134 -7.87 11.03 -11.51
CA THR A 134 -7.42 11.00 -10.10
C THR A 134 -7.24 9.55 -9.62
N SER A 135 -6.24 9.24 -8.81
CA SER A 135 -5.99 7.85 -8.37
C SER A 135 -5.77 7.73 -6.87
N ALA A 136 -6.26 6.65 -6.26
CA ALA A 136 -6.04 6.33 -4.86
C ALA A 136 -4.67 5.63 -4.71
N GLY A 137 -3.61 6.36 -5.05
CA GLY A 137 -2.23 5.89 -4.93
C GLY A 137 -1.69 5.95 -3.52
N VAL A 138 -0.46 5.43 -3.37
CA VAL A 138 0.21 5.35 -2.06
C VAL A 138 0.24 6.72 -1.36
N SER A 139 0.50 7.82 -2.08
CA SER A 139 0.50 9.18 -1.50
C SER A 139 -0.85 9.55 -0.88
N GLY A 140 -1.95 9.35 -1.62
CA GLY A 140 -3.30 9.67 -1.15
C GLY A 140 -3.79 8.74 -0.06
N LEU A 141 -3.51 7.43 -0.19
CA LEU A 141 -3.92 6.41 0.78
C LEU A 141 -3.19 6.57 2.12
N THR A 142 -1.87 6.79 2.10
CA THR A 142 -1.09 7.00 3.34
C THR A 142 -1.53 8.30 4.03
N ALA A 143 -1.72 9.39 3.29
CA ALA A 143 -2.23 10.65 3.86
C ALA A 143 -3.62 10.48 4.48
N ALA A 144 -4.56 9.84 3.76
CA ALA A 144 -5.90 9.57 4.27
C ALA A 144 -5.85 8.69 5.53
N PHE A 145 -4.98 7.68 5.57
CA PHE A 145 -4.82 6.82 6.73
C PHE A 145 -4.35 7.61 7.95
N ILE A 146 -3.29 8.41 7.83
CA ILE A 146 -2.76 9.17 8.97
C ILE A 146 -3.79 10.22 9.43
N LEU A 147 -4.40 10.97 8.51
CA LEU A 147 -5.46 11.94 8.83
C LEU A 147 -6.64 11.28 9.57
N SER A 148 -7.05 10.08 9.15
CA SER A 148 -8.18 9.35 9.75
C SER A 148 -7.97 8.91 11.20
N LYS A 149 -6.73 8.96 11.71
CA LYS A 149 -6.44 8.74 13.13
C LYS A 149 -7.01 9.86 14.00
N ASN A 150 -7.12 11.08 13.46
CA ASN A 150 -7.79 12.18 14.13
C ASN A 150 -9.31 12.12 13.88
N LYS A 151 -10.08 11.82 14.94
CA LYS A 151 -11.55 11.69 14.86
C LYS A 151 -12.29 13.00 14.60
N ASN A 152 -11.59 14.13 14.63
CA ASN A 152 -12.16 15.42 14.23
C ASN A 152 -12.25 15.56 12.70
N TYR A 153 -11.63 14.66 11.93
CA TYR A 153 -11.71 14.67 10.48
C TYR A 153 -12.71 13.64 9.95
N THR A 154 -13.59 14.12 9.07
CA THR A 154 -14.46 13.26 8.26
C THR A 154 -13.88 13.21 6.87
N ILE A 155 -13.51 12.01 6.38
CA ILE A 155 -12.66 11.89 5.18
C ILE A 155 -13.37 11.10 4.09
N THR A 156 -13.36 11.65 2.88
CA THR A 156 -13.72 10.94 1.65
C THR A 156 -12.48 10.78 0.78
N VAL A 157 -12.13 9.53 0.46
CA VAL A 157 -11.18 9.24 -0.62
C VAL A 157 -11.95 9.09 -1.91
N ALA A 158 -11.70 9.93 -2.91
CA ALA A 158 -12.22 9.64 -4.23
C ALA A 158 -11.21 9.77 -5.36
N ALA A 159 -11.37 8.83 -6.27
CA ALA A 159 -10.40 8.49 -7.28
C ALA A 159 -11.06 7.73 -8.42
N LYS A 160 -10.57 7.93 -9.64
CA LYS A 160 -10.96 7.18 -10.82
C LYS A 160 -10.44 5.76 -10.70
N HIS A 161 -9.18 5.60 -10.32
CA HIS A 161 -8.50 4.31 -10.13
C HIS A 161 -8.28 3.99 -8.66
N MET A 162 -8.59 2.76 -8.25
CA MET A 162 -8.48 2.25 -6.88
C MET A 162 -7.54 1.04 -6.80
N PRO A 163 -7.05 0.68 -5.60
CA PRO A 163 -6.30 -0.57 -5.43
C PRO A 163 -7.05 -1.78 -5.98
N GLY A 164 -6.37 -2.53 -6.85
CA GLY A 164 -6.95 -3.61 -7.67
C GLY A 164 -6.97 -3.29 -9.16
N ASP A 165 -6.97 -2.01 -9.53
CA ASP A 165 -6.91 -1.59 -10.93
C ASP A 165 -5.46 -1.57 -11.44
N TYR A 166 -5.30 -1.86 -12.73
CA TYR A 166 -4.05 -1.64 -13.47
C TYR A 166 -4.34 -0.72 -14.66
N ASP A 167 -3.79 0.49 -14.60
CA ASP A 167 -3.98 1.50 -15.64
C ASP A 167 -2.73 2.38 -15.72
N ILE A 168 -2.39 2.87 -16.91
CA ILE A 168 -1.19 3.70 -17.13
C ILE A 168 -1.25 5.03 -16.37
N GLU A 169 -2.46 5.54 -16.11
CA GLU A 169 -2.69 6.75 -15.32
C GLU A 169 -2.54 6.51 -13.81
N TYR A 170 -2.35 5.26 -13.38
CA TYR A 170 -2.25 4.87 -11.98
C TYR A 170 -0.89 4.23 -11.69
N ALA A 171 0.07 5.03 -11.22
CA ALA A 171 1.46 4.58 -11.05
C ALA A 171 1.66 3.51 -9.95
N SER A 172 0.87 3.56 -8.87
CA SER A 172 1.16 2.79 -7.64
C SER A 172 1.22 1.27 -7.82
N PRO A 173 0.33 0.60 -8.58
CA PRO A 173 0.38 -0.86 -8.78
C PRO A 173 1.59 -1.35 -9.57
N TRP A 174 2.17 -0.49 -10.42
CA TRP A 174 3.32 -0.81 -11.28
C TRP A 174 4.67 -0.78 -10.55
N ALA A 175 4.75 -0.08 -9.43
CA ALA A 175 5.99 0.05 -8.66
C ALA A 175 6.53 -1.30 -8.18
N GLY A 176 7.82 -1.37 -7.90
CA GLY A 176 8.49 -2.56 -7.38
C GLY A 176 7.77 -3.17 -6.16
N ALA A 177 7.74 -2.54 -4.98
CA ALA A 177 8.45 -1.35 -4.54
C ALA A 177 9.40 -1.71 -3.38
N ASN A 178 10.41 -0.90 -3.12
CA ASN A 178 11.34 -1.10 -2.01
C ASN A 178 11.70 0.24 -1.36
N TYR A 179 12.61 0.19 -0.37
CA TYR A 179 13.21 1.37 0.23
C TYR A 179 14.69 1.45 -0.18
N LEU A 180 15.01 2.32 -1.14
CA LEU A 180 16.36 2.57 -1.64
C LEU A 180 16.56 4.09 -1.75
N PRO A 181 17.03 4.77 -0.69
CA PRO A 181 17.07 6.22 -0.64
C PRO A 181 17.86 6.84 -1.79
N VAL A 182 17.25 7.85 -2.42
CA VAL A 182 17.85 8.65 -3.50
C VAL A 182 17.82 10.15 -3.20
N GLY A 183 17.21 10.56 -2.08
CA GLY A 183 17.17 11.93 -1.63
C GLY A 183 18.54 12.45 -1.24
N LYS A 184 18.92 13.58 -1.84
CA LYS A 184 20.14 14.32 -1.54
C LYS A 184 20.14 14.86 -0.11
N GLU A 185 21.28 14.80 0.56
CA GLU A 185 21.44 15.36 1.90
C GLU A 185 21.01 16.84 1.96
N GLY A 186 20.31 17.22 3.04
CA GLY A 186 19.80 18.57 3.27
C GLY A 186 18.53 18.91 2.47
N THR A 187 17.96 17.97 1.73
CA THR A 187 16.71 18.20 0.97
C THR A 187 15.47 17.67 1.72
N PRO A 188 14.27 18.21 1.46
CA PRO A 188 13.03 17.64 1.99
C PRO A 188 12.85 16.16 1.64
N SER A 189 13.31 15.71 0.46
CA SER A 189 13.23 14.30 0.06
C SER A 189 14.02 13.38 0.99
N GLN A 190 15.22 13.79 1.44
CA GLN A 190 15.98 13.04 2.44
C GLN A 190 15.16 12.84 3.71
N GLU A 191 14.52 13.91 4.19
CA GLU A 191 13.74 13.84 5.43
C GLU A 191 12.49 12.97 5.26
N TYR A 192 11.82 13.05 4.09
CA TYR A 192 10.68 12.18 3.82
C TYR A 192 11.08 10.71 3.75
N GLU A 193 12.22 10.38 3.15
CA GLU A 193 12.76 9.01 3.15
C GLU A 193 13.10 8.57 4.59
N ARG A 194 13.89 9.36 5.30
CA ARG A 194 14.30 9.11 6.69
C ARG A 194 13.10 8.86 7.61
N SER A 195 12.09 9.72 7.53
CA SER A 195 10.87 9.62 8.32
C SER A 195 9.94 8.48 7.89
N THR A 196 10.11 7.95 6.68
CA THR A 196 9.32 6.81 6.20
C THR A 196 9.85 5.47 6.67
N TRP A 197 11.18 5.34 6.82
CA TRP A 197 11.80 4.07 7.22
C TRP A 197 11.22 3.45 8.50
N PRO A 198 11.07 4.18 9.63
CA PRO A 198 10.57 3.58 10.87
C PRO A 198 9.19 2.94 10.70
N GLU A 199 8.29 3.57 9.93
CA GLU A 199 6.94 3.04 9.68
C GLU A 199 7.00 1.79 8.79
N LEU A 200 7.81 1.78 7.74
CA LEU A 200 7.97 0.60 6.88
C LEU A 200 8.61 -0.58 7.64
N ALA A 201 9.63 -0.31 8.45
CA ALA A 201 10.28 -1.33 9.28
C ALA A 201 9.31 -1.89 10.32
N LYS A 202 8.53 -1.03 10.97
CA LYS A 202 7.47 -1.45 11.91
C LYS A 202 6.43 -2.34 11.22
N LEU A 203 5.95 -1.94 10.03
CA LEU A 203 4.97 -2.74 9.30
C LEU A 203 5.52 -4.10 8.87
N ALA A 204 6.79 -4.14 8.42
CA ALA A 204 7.46 -5.40 8.09
C ALA A 204 7.60 -6.33 9.31
N GLN A 205 7.78 -5.77 10.51
CA GLN A 205 8.00 -6.52 11.74
C GLN A 205 6.70 -6.94 12.44
N GLU A 206 5.72 -6.04 12.51
CA GLU A 206 4.54 -6.17 13.37
C GLU A 206 3.26 -6.48 12.59
N HIS A 207 3.23 -6.20 11.28
CA HIS A 207 2.02 -6.27 10.45
C HIS A 207 2.27 -7.08 9.16
N PRO A 208 2.51 -8.40 9.24
CA PRO A 208 2.78 -9.23 8.06
C PRO A 208 1.63 -9.21 7.04
N GLU A 209 0.40 -8.93 7.47
CA GLU A 209 -0.76 -8.78 6.60
C GLU A 209 -0.70 -7.52 5.70
N ALA A 210 0.22 -6.59 5.97
CA ALA A 210 0.49 -5.43 5.11
C ALA A 210 1.28 -5.80 3.85
N GLY A 211 1.86 -7.00 3.77
CA GLY A 211 2.62 -7.44 2.60
C GLY A 211 3.95 -6.70 2.43
N ILE A 212 4.65 -6.45 3.54
CA ILE A 212 6.00 -5.89 3.56
C ILE A 212 6.90 -6.90 4.28
N HIS A 213 8.10 -7.16 3.77
CA HIS A 213 9.12 -7.92 4.48
C HIS A 213 10.47 -7.22 4.44
N PHE A 214 11.37 -7.63 5.32
CA PHE A 214 12.79 -7.30 5.20
C PHE A 214 13.45 -8.16 4.11
N GLN A 215 14.41 -7.58 3.40
CA GLN A 215 15.20 -8.31 2.41
C GLN A 215 16.63 -7.75 2.38
N ASP A 216 17.62 -8.65 2.38
CA ASP A 216 19.01 -8.27 2.18
C ASP A 216 19.19 -7.63 0.81
N THR A 217 20.01 -6.59 0.78
CA THR A 217 20.13 -5.70 -0.36
C THR A 217 21.59 -5.46 -0.69
N VAL A 218 21.92 -5.45 -1.97
CA VAL A 218 23.23 -5.07 -2.49
C VAL A 218 23.10 -3.99 -3.56
N VAL A 219 23.91 -2.95 -3.44
CA VAL A 219 24.00 -1.86 -4.41
C VAL A 219 25.44 -1.83 -4.92
N TYR A 220 25.63 -1.94 -6.23
CA TYR A 220 26.96 -1.89 -6.83
C TYR A 220 27.21 -0.61 -7.62
N ARG A 221 28.41 -0.05 -7.50
CA ARG A 221 28.95 0.99 -8.38
C ARG A 221 29.88 0.35 -9.42
N ARG A 222 29.57 0.54 -10.70
CA ARG A 222 30.42 0.06 -11.80
C ARG A 222 31.75 0.81 -11.86
N LYS A 223 32.81 0.16 -12.34
CA LYS A 223 34.12 0.81 -12.59
C LYS A 223 34.02 2.00 -13.55
N LYS A 224 33.15 1.91 -14.56
CA LYS A 224 32.89 2.99 -15.54
C LYS A 224 32.21 4.22 -14.92
N ASP A 225 31.60 4.04 -13.75
CA ASP A 225 30.79 5.05 -13.06
C ASP A 225 31.56 5.67 -11.87
N LYS A 226 32.89 5.65 -11.91
CA LYS A 226 33.75 6.40 -10.96
C LYS A 226 33.62 7.93 -11.09
N GLY A 227 32.95 8.41 -12.15
CA GLY A 227 32.62 9.80 -12.40
C GLY A 227 31.18 10.15 -12.01
N PRO A 228 30.62 11.26 -12.54
CA PRO A 228 29.22 11.61 -12.28
C PRO A 228 28.30 10.52 -12.82
N VAL A 229 27.66 9.79 -11.91
CA VAL A 229 26.48 8.97 -12.19
C VAL A 229 25.28 9.86 -12.48
N SER A 230 24.24 9.29 -13.09
CA SER A 230 22.94 9.97 -13.13
C SER A 230 22.58 10.48 -11.74
N GLU A 231 22.14 11.74 -11.63
CA GLU A 231 21.83 12.37 -10.33
C GLU A 231 20.91 11.51 -9.46
N TRP A 232 20.00 10.76 -10.10
CA TRP A 232 19.06 9.85 -9.44
C TRP A 232 19.73 8.77 -8.57
N PHE A 233 20.85 8.21 -9.00
CA PHE A 233 21.56 7.15 -8.25
C PHE A 233 22.71 7.70 -7.41
N GLY A 234 23.02 8.99 -7.51
CA GLY A 234 24.19 9.61 -6.90
C GLY A 234 24.31 9.35 -5.40
N GLU A 235 23.20 9.44 -4.67
CA GLU A 235 23.18 9.17 -3.23
C GLU A 235 23.18 7.68 -2.89
N LEU A 236 22.44 6.88 -3.67
CA LEU A 236 22.23 5.46 -3.40
C LEU A 236 23.54 4.66 -3.44
N ILE A 237 24.49 5.06 -4.29
CA ILE A 237 25.74 4.32 -4.52
C ILE A 237 26.92 4.81 -3.66
N ARG A 238 26.69 5.78 -2.77
CA ARG A 238 27.73 6.30 -1.87
C ARG A 238 28.08 5.25 -0.81
N GLU A 239 29.37 5.07 -0.57
CA GLU A 239 29.86 4.20 0.51
C GLU A 239 29.67 4.86 1.88
N ASP A 240 29.62 6.21 1.91
CA ASP A 240 29.33 7.05 3.06
C ASP A 240 27.88 7.61 3.04
N ALA A 241 26.95 6.90 2.40
CA ALA A 241 25.57 7.35 2.25
C ALA A 241 24.89 7.67 3.60
N TRP A 242 24.11 8.75 3.67
CA TRP A 242 23.44 9.19 4.90
C TRP A 242 22.53 8.13 5.53
N PHE A 243 21.94 7.26 4.70
CA PHE A 243 21.01 6.23 5.14
C PHE A 243 21.71 5.03 5.81
N SER A 244 23.05 4.98 5.79
CA SER A 244 23.86 4.01 6.55
C SER A 244 23.55 4.00 8.04
N LYS A 245 23.09 5.14 8.58
CA LYS A 245 22.67 5.30 9.99
C LYS A 245 21.18 5.03 10.22
N VAL A 246 20.45 4.67 9.17
CA VAL A 246 18.98 4.50 9.18
C VAL A 246 18.63 3.03 8.95
N VAL A 247 19.21 2.41 7.92
CA VAL A 247 18.95 1.02 7.59
C VAL A 247 19.86 0.07 8.40
N PRO A 248 19.36 -1.11 8.80
CA PRO A 248 20.13 -2.09 9.53
C PRO A 248 21.20 -2.76 8.64
N ASN A 249 22.25 -3.28 9.31
CA ASN A 249 23.30 -4.09 8.71
C ASN A 249 24.05 -3.40 7.54
N PHE A 250 24.09 -2.06 7.51
CA PHE A 250 24.82 -1.34 6.48
C PHE A 250 26.32 -1.60 6.59
N ARG A 251 26.93 -2.01 5.47
CA ARG A 251 28.37 -2.16 5.33
C ARG A 251 28.81 -1.90 3.90
N VAL A 252 30.07 -1.48 3.76
CA VAL A 252 30.76 -1.43 2.47
C VAL A 252 31.27 -2.83 2.14
N LEU A 253 31.13 -3.25 0.88
CA LEU A 253 31.62 -4.54 0.40
C LEU A 253 33.15 -4.50 0.21
N SER A 254 33.84 -5.58 0.57
CA SER A 254 35.27 -5.71 0.30
C SER A 254 35.52 -5.95 -1.19
N LYS A 255 36.76 -5.76 -1.67
CA LYS A 255 37.10 -5.93 -3.10
C LYS A 255 36.89 -7.37 -3.57
N GLU A 256 37.00 -8.35 -2.67
CA GLU A 256 36.82 -9.78 -2.93
C GLU A 256 35.34 -10.16 -3.07
N GLU A 257 34.43 -9.37 -2.49
CA GLU A 257 32.98 -9.56 -2.62
C GLU A 257 32.39 -8.92 -3.89
N LEU A 258 33.17 -8.08 -4.58
CA LEU A 258 32.70 -7.35 -5.75
C LEU A 258 32.70 -8.25 -7.00
N PRO A 259 31.57 -8.31 -7.74
CA PRO A 259 31.56 -8.91 -9.06
C PRO A 259 32.55 -8.24 -10.02
N GLU A 260 32.96 -8.97 -11.04
CA GLU A 260 33.79 -8.40 -12.10
C GLU A 260 33.11 -7.15 -12.71
N GLY A 261 33.91 -6.12 -12.96
CA GLY A 261 33.42 -4.85 -13.50
C GLY A 261 32.87 -3.86 -12.46
N MET A 262 32.74 -4.25 -11.19
CA MET A 262 32.34 -3.35 -10.10
C MET A 262 33.56 -2.72 -9.41
N ASP A 263 33.42 -1.48 -8.96
CA ASP A 263 34.44 -0.75 -8.22
C ASP A 263 34.12 -0.64 -6.73
N GLY A 264 32.86 -0.49 -6.39
CA GLY A 264 32.41 -0.38 -5.01
C GLY A 264 31.02 -0.96 -4.87
N GLY A 265 30.60 -1.13 -3.63
CA GLY A 265 29.24 -1.55 -3.34
C GLY A 265 28.96 -1.50 -1.86
N THR A 266 27.68 -1.43 -1.53
CA THR A 266 27.17 -1.45 -0.17
C THR A 266 26.15 -2.56 -0.03
N SER A 267 26.05 -3.11 1.17
CA SER A 267 25.04 -4.08 1.54
C SER A 267 24.35 -3.65 2.82
N PHE A 268 23.05 -3.87 2.90
CA PHE A 268 22.22 -3.55 4.05
C PHE A 268 20.91 -4.35 3.99
N THR A 269 20.20 -4.42 5.10
CA THR A 269 18.84 -4.97 5.13
C THR A 269 17.85 -3.83 4.88
N SER A 270 16.99 -3.97 3.86
CA SER A 270 15.94 -3.01 3.52
C SER A 270 14.58 -3.72 3.53
N VAL A 271 13.53 -3.10 2.98
CA VAL A 271 12.20 -3.69 2.83
C VAL A 271 11.79 -3.82 1.36
N CYS A 272 11.04 -4.87 1.04
CA CYS A 272 10.30 -4.99 -0.22
C CYS A 272 8.80 -5.06 0.06
N ILE A 273 8.04 -4.29 -0.70
CA ILE A 273 6.60 -4.09 -0.54
C ILE A 273 5.88 -4.80 -1.68
N ASN A 274 5.00 -5.73 -1.33
CA ASN A 274 4.02 -6.27 -2.26
C ASN A 274 2.89 -5.26 -2.46
N THR A 275 2.99 -4.45 -3.51
CA THR A 275 2.01 -3.39 -3.80
C THR A 275 0.57 -3.90 -3.97
N ALA A 276 0.39 -5.15 -4.41
CA ALA A 276 -0.91 -5.77 -4.59
C ALA A 276 -1.60 -6.15 -3.26
N ILE A 277 -0.84 -6.24 -2.16
CA ILE A 277 -1.36 -6.45 -0.81
C ILE A 277 -1.38 -5.14 -0.04
N TYR A 278 -0.30 -4.36 -0.13
CA TYR A 278 -0.13 -3.15 0.67
C TYR A 278 -1.15 -2.05 0.34
N LEU A 279 -1.47 -1.84 -0.94
CA LEU A 279 -2.45 -0.83 -1.33
C LEU A 279 -3.87 -1.18 -0.81
N PRO A 280 -4.40 -2.42 -0.99
CA PRO A 280 -5.64 -2.83 -0.32
C PRO A 280 -5.55 -2.82 1.21
N TRP A 281 -4.38 -3.15 1.79
CA TRP A 281 -4.20 -3.06 3.23
C TRP A 281 -4.38 -1.62 3.72
N LEU A 282 -3.79 -0.61 3.07
CA LEU A 282 -4.02 0.80 3.39
C LEU A 282 -5.51 1.18 3.30
N VAL A 283 -6.22 0.72 2.26
CA VAL A 283 -7.67 0.91 2.15
C VAL A 283 -8.39 0.31 3.37
N SER A 284 -8.04 -0.91 3.78
CA SER A 284 -8.65 -1.54 4.94
C SER A 284 -8.41 -0.76 6.24
N GLN A 285 -7.22 -0.17 6.41
CA GLN A 285 -6.91 0.65 7.59
C GLN A 285 -7.69 1.97 7.57
N CYS A 286 -7.83 2.60 6.40
CA CYS A 286 -8.69 3.77 6.21
C CYS A 286 -10.15 3.45 6.55
N LEU A 287 -10.70 2.33 6.03
CA LEU A 287 -12.07 1.90 6.28
C LEU A 287 -12.34 1.66 7.77
N LYS A 288 -11.40 1.01 8.50
CA LYS A 288 -11.48 0.83 9.96
C LYS A 288 -11.62 2.15 10.71
N ASN A 289 -11.04 3.22 10.18
CA ASN A 289 -11.11 4.55 10.78
C ASN A 289 -12.33 5.37 10.34
N GLY A 290 -13.18 4.85 9.46
CA GLY A 290 -14.40 5.51 8.99
C GLY A 290 -14.21 6.33 7.71
N VAL A 291 -13.08 6.19 7.01
CA VAL A 291 -12.88 6.82 5.70
C VAL A 291 -13.84 6.20 4.68
N VAL A 292 -14.52 7.02 3.89
CA VAL A 292 -15.41 6.56 2.82
C VAL A 292 -14.71 6.67 1.47
N PHE A 293 -14.74 5.59 0.69
CA PHE A 293 -14.18 5.57 -0.66
C PHE A 293 -15.27 5.77 -1.71
N ARG A 294 -15.00 6.60 -2.73
CA ARG A 294 -15.89 6.83 -3.88
C ARG A 294 -15.12 6.80 -5.19
N ARG A 295 -15.70 6.20 -6.22
CA ARG A 295 -15.14 6.33 -7.58
C ARG A 295 -15.49 7.71 -8.15
N GLY A 296 -14.51 8.40 -8.71
CA GLY A 296 -14.67 9.77 -9.20
C GLY A 296 -13.43 10.32 -9.92
N VAL A 297 -13.62 11.11 -10.98
CA VAL A 297 -12.65 11.66 -11.93
C VAL A 297 -12.69 13.20 -12.17
N VAL A 298 -12.00 14.10 -11.45
CA VAL A 298 -12.29 15.57 -11.63
C VAL A 298 -11.63 16.19 -12.85
N ARG A 299 -12.24 17.28 -13.34
CA ARG A 299 -11.58 18.21 -14.27
C ARG A 299 -10.86 19.32 -13.51
N HIS A 300 -11.58 20.02 -12.63
CA HIS A 300 -11.03 21.09 -11.80
C HIS A 300 -10.82 20.60 -10.35
N ILE A 301 -9.75 21.04 -9.69
CA ILE A 301 -9.45 20.62 -8.30
C ILE A 301 -10.58 21.01 -7.32
N ALA A 302 -11.25 22.14 -7.56
CA ALA A 302 -12.38 22.61 -6.76
C ALA A 302 -13.60 21.66 -6.80
N ASP A 303 -13.81 20.92 -7.90
CA ASP A 303 -14.93 19.99 -8.05
C ASP A 303 -14.88 18.87 -6.99
N ALA A 304 -13.68 18.59 -6.46
CA ALA A 304 -13.44 17.66 -5.36
C ALA A 304 -14.29 17.93 -4.12
N THR A 305 -14.57 19.21 -3.85
CA THR A 305 -15.25 19.64 -2.63
C THR A 305 -16.67 19.09 -2.56
N SER A 306 -17.34 19.02 -3.72
CA SER A 306 -18.72 18.55 -3.83
C SER A 306 -18.90 17.04 -3.62
N LEU A 307 -17.81 16.28 -3.43
CA LEU A 307 -17.90 14.83 -3.28
C LEU A 307 -18.27 14.28 -1.96
N HIS A 308 -18.04 15.11 -0.96
CA HIS A 308 -17.81 14.59 0.34
C HIS A 308 -19.03 13.75 0.76
N HIS A 309 -18.78 12.59 1.37
CA HIS A 309 -19.86 11.63 1.62
C HIS A 309 -20.96 12.16 2.55
N SER A 310 -20.68 13.22 3.32
CA SER A 310 -21.68 13.93 4.14
C SER A 310 -22.73 14.70 3.33
N GLY A 311 -22.55 14.87 2.01
CA GLY A 311 -23.41 15.68 1.15
C GLY A 311 -23.18 17.19 1.27
N LYS A 312 -22.21 17.63 2.08
CA LYS A 312 -21.78 19.03 2.19
C LYS A 312 -20.47 19.27 1.44
N PRO A 313 -20.18 20.48 0.96
CA PRO A 313 -18.86 20.81 0.43
C PRO A 313 -17.76 20.54 1.47
N ALA A 314 -16.64 19.98 1.03
CA ALA A 314 -15.47 19.80 1.89
C ALA A 314 -14.79 21.14 2.23
N ASP A 315 -14.26 21.23 3.46
CA ASP A 315 -13.51 22.39 3.94
C ASP A 315 -12.12 22.49 3.29
N LEU A 316 -11.54 21.37 2.86
CA LEU A 316 -10.20 21.27 2.27
C LEU A 316 -10.07 20.04 1.37
N VAL A 317 -9.22 20.17 0.34
CA VAL A 317 -8.87 19.11 -0.61
C VAL A 317 -7.40 18.73 -0.47
N VAL A 318 -7.10 17.45 -0.32
CA VAL A 318 -5.72 16.93 -0.46
C VAL A 318 -5.53 16.47 -1.90
N ASN A 319 -4.69 17.17 -2.67
CA ASN A 319 -4.35 16.79 -4.03
C ASN A 319 -3.20 15.78 -4.04
N ALA A 320 -3.54 14.50 -4.23
CA ALA A 320 -2.58 13.39 -4.38
C ALA A 320 -2.67 12.73 -5.78
N THR A 321 -2.91 13.52 -6.82
CA THR A 321 -3.29 13.01 -8.16
C THR A 321 -2.10 12.62 -9.05
N GLY A 322 -0.88 12.71 -8.55
CA GLY A 322 0.33 12.32 -9.27
C GLY A 322 0.44 13.05 -10.60
N LEU A 323 0.69 12.30 -11.69
CA LEU A 323 0.96 12.85 -13.02
C LEU A 323 -0.22 13.65 -13.59
N PHE A 324 -1.46 13.36 -13.14
CA PHE A 324 -2.62 14.09 -13.63
C PHE A 324 -2.65 15.56 -13.19
N SER A 325 -1.90 15.95 -12.16
CA SER A 325 -1.73 17.38 -11.81
C SER A 325 -1.11 18.23 -12.93
N LEU A 326 -0.48 17.62 -13.95
CA LEU A 326 -0.06 18.30 -15.18
C LEU A 326 -1.22 18.90 -15.99
N PHE A 327 -2.38 18.23 -15.94
CA PHE A 327 -3.56 18.52 -16.77
C PHE A 327 -4.75 19.04 -15.96
N MET A 328 -4.83 18.75 -14.67
CA MET A 328 -5.93 19.15 -13.78
C MET A 328 -6.11 20.67 -13.76
N GLU A 329 -7.31 21.14 -14.08
CA GLU A 329 -7.65 22.56 -14.02
C GLU A 329 -7.58 23.06 -12.57
N GLY A 330 -7.15 24.32 -12.42
CA GLY A 330 -6.81 24.91 -11.13
C GLY A 330 -5.44 24.50 -10.58
N VAL A 331 -4.73 23.53 -11.19
CA VAL A 331 -3.37 23.14 -10.78
C VAL A 331 -2.37 23.26 -11.93
N GLN A 332 -2.58 22.50 -13.01
CA GLN A 332 -1.80 22.53 -14.26
C GLN A 332 -0.28 22.63 -14.08
N ASP A 333 0.29 21.86 -13.15
CA ASP A 333 1.71 21.94 -12.78
C ASP A 333 2.61 21.48 -13.94
N LYS A 334 3.14 22.45 -14.70
CA LYS A 334 3.98 22.21 -15.88
C LYS A 334 5.39 21.71 -15.58
N ASN A 335 5.75 21.60 -14.29
CA ASN A 335 6.97 20.93 -13.89
C ASN A 335 6.84 19.41 -13.86
N MET A 336 5.61 18.88 -13.92
CA MET A 336 5.35 17.45 -13.95
C MET A 336 5.68 16.84 -15.32
N TYR A 337 6.23 15.63 -15.33
CA TYR A 337 6.49 14.85 -16.54
C TYR A 337 6.51 13.33 -16.22
N PRO A 338 6.22 12.45 -17.19
CA PRO A 338 6.37 11.02 -16.95
C PRO A 338 7.84 10.61 -17.01
N ALA A 339 8.22 9.62 -16.22
CA ALA A 339 9.34 8.75 -16.57
C ALA A 339 8.88 7.30 -16.67
N ARG A 340 8.82 6.80 -17.90
CA ARG A 340 8.36 5.44 -18.22
C ARG A 340 9.26 4.39 -17.57
N GLY A 341 8.64 3.43 -16.90
CA GLY A 341 9.28 2.27 -16.30
C GLY A 341 8.62 0.99 -16.79
N GLN A 342 9.40 0.13 -17.44
CA GLN A 342 8.97 -1.21 -17.81
C GLN A 342 9.59 -2.25 -16.87
N ILE A 343 8.79 -3.25 -16.51
CA ILE A 343 9.16 -4.35 -15.62
C ILE A 343 8.76 -5.70 -16.21
N VAL A 344 9.44 -6.75 -15.74
CA VAL A 344 9.03 -8.14 -15.90
C VAL A 344 8.84 -8.73 -14.51
N LEU A 345 7.64 -9.24 -14.23
CA LEU A 345 7.33 -9.95 -12.98
C LEU A 345 7.51 -11.45 -13.21
N VAL A 346 8.34 -12.10 -12.39
CA VAL A 346 8.66 -13.54 -12.49
C VAL A 346 8.38 -14.26 -11.18
N ARG A 347 8.21 -15.60 -11.22
CA ARG A 347 8.03 -16.44 -10.03
C ARG A 347 9.33 -16.74 -9.30
N ASN A 348 10.47 -16.67 -9.99
CA ASN A 348 11.80 -16.93 -9.44
C ASN A 348 12.07 -16.04 -8.21
N ASP A 349 12.72 -16.60 -7.19
CA ASP A 349 13.10 -15.89 -5.98
C ASP A 349 14.62 -16.00 -5.76
N PRO A 350 15.38 -14.91 -5.94
CA PRO A 350 16.81 -14.92 -5.70
C PRO A 350 17.17 -14.71 -4.21
N GLY A 351 16.20 -14.42 -3.34
CA GLY A 351 16.40 -14.17 -1.91
C GLY A 351 17.10 -12.85 -1.57
N ILE A 352 17.33 -11.96 -2.55
CA ILE A 352 18.10 -10.73 -2.39
C ILE A 352 17.54 -9.60 -3.27
N MET A 353 17.64 -8.35 -2.80
CA MET A 353 17.46 -7.17 -3.65
C MET A 353 18.80 -6.75 -4.22
N ALA A 354 18.86 -6.43 -5.51
CA ALA A 354 20.11 -6.01 -6.14
C ALA A 354 19.85 -4.88 -7.15
N THR A 355 20.80 -3.95 -7.25
CA THR A 355 20.81 -2.90 -8.28
C THR A 355 22.26 -2.47 -8.57
N THR A 356 22.47 -1.82 -9.71
CA THR A 356 23.75 -1.19 -10.05
C THR A 356 23.57 0.30 -10.35
N SER A 357 24.68 1.03 -10.40
CA SER A 357 24.75 2.45 -10.76
C SER A 357 24.33 2.78 -12.20
N GLY A 358 24.25 1.79 -13.09
CA GLY A 358 23.88 1.96 -14.50
C GLY A 358 24.05 0.69 -15.32
N THR A 359 23.84 0.80 -16.64
CA THR A 359 23.93 -0.32 -17.60
C THR A 359 24.73 0.07 -18.85
N ASP A 360 25.10 -0.91 -19.66
CA ASP A 360 25.77 -0.68 -20.96
C ASP A 360 24.74 -0.61 -22.12
N ASP A 361 23.44 -0.71 -21.83
CA ASP A 361 22.36 -0.77 -22.82
C ASP A 361 21.74 0.61 -23.14
N GLY A 362 22.19 1.66 -22.47
CA GLY A 362 21.70 3.04 -22.65
C GLY A 362 21.53 3.77 -21.31
N GLU A 363 21.50 5.11 -21.36
CA GLU A 363 21.38 5.96 -20.17
C GLU A 363 19.99 5.88 -19.52
N ASP A 364 18.96 5.52 -20.28
CA ASP A 364 17.59 5.35 -19.80
C ASP A 364 17.26 3.90 -19.39
N GLU A 365 18.24 3.00 -19.42
CA GLU A 365 18.11 1.60 -19.02
C GLU A 365 18.84 1.30 -17.70
N ALA A 366 18.12 0.64 -16.80
CA ALA A 366 18.60 0.30 -15.46
C ALA A 366 18.49 -1.21 -15.20
N VAL A 367 19.09 -1.67 -14.11
CA VAL A 367 18.88 -3.03 -13.60
C VAL A 367 18.56 -2.98 -12.11
N TYR A 368 17.45 -3.58 -11.72
CA TYR A 368 17.09 -3.79 -10.33
C TYR A 368 16.22 -5.04 -10.17
N ILE A 369 16.37 -5.70 -9.03
CA ILE A 369 15.72 -6.97 -8.70
C ILE A 369 15.18 -6.85 -7.28
N MET A 370 13.92 -7.19 -7.08
CA MET A 370 13.33 -7.24 -5.73
C MET A 370 12.17 -8.23 -5.67
N HIS A 371 12.14 -9.05 -4.61
CA HIS A 371 11.13 -10.08 -4.44
C HIS A 371 10.03 -9.59 -3.49
N ARG A 372 8.81 -9.46 -4.00
CA ARG A 372 7.68 -8.97 -3.22
C ARG A 372 7.30 -9.96 -2.13
N ALA A 373 7.00 -9.44 -0.94
CA ALA A 373 6.55 -10.23 0.19
C ALA A 373 5.30 -11.09 -0.10
N ALA A 374 5.10 -12.12 0.72
CA ALA A 374 3.94 -13.01 0.68
C ALA A 374 3.68 -13.65 -0.71
N GLY A 375 4.75 -14.08 -1.39
CA GLY A 375 4.65 -14.76 -2.68
C GLY A 375 4.19 -13.85 -3.83
N GLY A 376 4.44 -12.53 -3.72
CA GLY A 376 4.04 -11.56 -4.73
C GLY A 376 4.82 -11.62 -6.04
N GLY A 377 5.89 -12.42 -6.09
CA GLY A 377 6.80 -12.58 -7.22
C GLY A 377 7.94 -11.56 -7.24
N CYS A 378 8.94 -11.83 -8.08
CA CYS A 378 10.12 -10.98 -8.23
C CYS A 378 9.95 -9.99 -9.37
N ILE A 379 10.13 -8.70 -9.06
CA ILE A 379 10.18 -7.63 -10.05
C ILE A 379 11.59 -7.56 -10.60
N LEU A 380 11.71 -7.71 -11.91
CA LEU A 380 12.90 -7.41 -12.69
C LEU A 380 12.64 -6.09 -13.41
N GLY A 381 13.50 -5.11 -13.20
CA GLY A 381 13.49 -3.88 -13.97
C GLY A 381 14.91 -3.48 -14.38
N GLY A 382 15.07 -2.44 -15.18
CA GLY A 382 13.99 -1.68 -15.78
C GLY A 382 14.51 -0.59 -16.71
N CYS A 383 13.75 0.48 -16.80
CA CYS A 383 14.11 1.71 -17.51
C CYS A 383 13.60 2.94 -16.75
N LEU A 384 14.12 4.11 -17.12
CA LEU A 384 13.75 5.43 -16.67
C LEU A 384 13.73 6.39 -17.87
N GLN A 385 12.67 6.30 -18.69
CA GLN A 385 12.61 7.03 -19.95
C GLN A 385 11.75 8.28 -19.77
N ALA A 386 12.40 9.44 -19.61
CA ALA A 386 11.73 10.72 -19.43
C ALA A 386 10.86 11.09 -20.65
N ASP A 387 9.74 11.76 -20.39
CA ASP A 387 8.80 12.29 -21.40
C ASP A 387 8.15 11.22 -22.32
N ARG A 388 8.37 9.94 -22.03
CA ARG A 388 7.71 8.82 -22.70
C ARG A 388 6.39 8.48 -21.99
N TRP A 389 5.30 8.52 -22.75
CA TRP A 389 3.93 8.23 -22.29
C TRP A 389 3.43 6.83 -22.68
N ASP A 390 4.18 6.12 -23.52
CA ASP A 390 3.76 4.85 -24.11
C ASP A 390 3.47 3.80 -23.04
N SER A 391 2.26 3.21 -23.09
CA SER A 391 1.78 2.17 -22.18
C SER A 391 2.08 0.75 -22.65
N ALA A 392 2.43 0.56 -23.93
CA ALA A 392 2.69 -0.73 -24.51
C ALA A 392 4.04 -1.26 -24.03
N VAL A 393 4.11 -2.58 -23.86
CA VAL A 393 5.35 -3.29 -23.54
C VAL A 393 6.22 -3.32 -24.79
N ASP A 394 7.50 -2.96 -24.63
CA ASP A 394 8.54 -3.19 -25.64
C ASP A 394 9.17 -4.57 -25.40
N PRO A 395 8.98 -5.56 -26.29
CA PRO A 395 9.54 -6.91 -26.13
C PRO A 395 11.07 -6.94 -26.13
N ASN A 396 11.72 -6.02 -26.85
CA ASN A 396 13.18 -5.95 -26.90
C ASN A 396 13.73 -5.45 -25.57
N LEU A 397 13.12 -4.40 -25.00
CA LEU A 397 13.46 -3.92 -23.67
C LEU A 397 13.19 -4.99 -22.60
N ALA A 398 12.08 -5.74 -22.69
CA ALA A 398 11.82 -6.85 -21.77
C ALA A 398 12.92 -7.91 -21.81
N THR A 399 13.38 -8.27 -23.01
CA THR A 399 14.49 -9.21 -23.21
C THR A 399 15.78 -8.68 -22.57
N ARG A 400 16.12 -7.41 -22.78
CA ARG A 400 17.32 -6.81 -22.17
C ARG A 400 17.23 -6.72 -20.65
N ILE A 401 16.07 -6.36 -20.09
CA ILE A 401 15.82 -6.38 -18.63
C ILE A 401 16.11 -7.77 -18.05
N MET A 402 15.58 -8.83 -18.67
CA MET A 402 15.78 -10.20 -18.19
C MET A 402 17.25 -10.63 -18.27
N LYS A 403 17.96 -10.30 -19.36
CA LYS A 403 19.40 -10.58 -19.49
C LYS A 403 20.21 -9.90 -18.41
N ARG A 404 19.99 -8.60 -18.18
CA ARG A 404 20.70 -7.83 -17.15
C ARG A 404 20.41 -8.36 -15.75
N ALA A 405 19.16 -8.73 -15.47
CA ALA A 405 18.80 -9.28 -14.18
C ALA A 405 19.54 -10.59 -13.88
N ILE A 406 19.57 -11.52 -14.84
CA ILE A 406 20.34 -12.78 -14.71
C ILE A 406 21.84 -12.50 -14.55
N ALA A 407 22.40 -11.56 -15.32
CA ALA A 407 23.81 -11.20 -15.21
C ALA A 407 24.16 -10.61 -13.84
N LEU A 408 23.29 -9.76 -13.28
CA LEU A 408 23.50 -9.16 -11.95
C LEU A 408 23.27 -10.16 -10.81
N THR A 409 22.32 -11.06 -10.94
CA THR A 409 21.98 -12.05 -9.92
C THR A 409 21.80 -13.42 -10.56
N PRO A 410 22.90 -14.15 -10.83
CA PRO A 410 22.85 -15.44 -11.51
C PRO A 410 21.98 -16.47 -10.80
N LYS A 411 21.82 -16.38 -9.48
CA LYS A 411 20.92 -17.20 -8.67
C LYS A 411 19.44 -17.10 -9.04
N LEU A 412 19.04 -16.13 -9.88
CA LEU A 412 17.68 -16.04 -10.42
C LEU A 412 17.28 -17.28 -11.22
N VAL A 413 18.26 -17.95 -11.85
CA VAL A 413 18.04 -19.12 -12.71
C VAL A 413 19.01 -20.24 -12.31
N PRO A 414 18.71 -21.51 -12.65
CA PRO A 414 19.68 -22.60 -12.46
C PRO A 414 20.97 -22.32 -13.24
N GLU A 415 22.09 -22.84 -12.73
CA GLU A 415 23.40 -22.68 -13.35
C GLU A 415 23.40 -23.12 -14.82
N GLY A 416 23.99 -22.30 -15.68
CA GLY A 416 24.08 -22.54 -17.12
C GLY A 416 22.79 -22.24 -17.91
N GLN A 417 21.71 -21.80 -17.27
CA GLN A 417 20.47 -21.42 -17.94
C GLN A 417 20.37 -19.90 -18.13
N GLY A 418 19.60 -19.49 -19.15
CA GLY A 418 19.35 -18.10 -19.52
C GLY A 418 17.91 -17.68 -19.23
N ILE A 419 17.40 -16.78 -20.08
CA ILE A 419 16.06 -16.18 -19.97
C ILE A 419 14.96 -17.24 -20.00
N GLU A 420 15.17 -18.35 -20.71
CA GLU A 420 14.22 -19.45 -20.83
C GLU A 420 13.88 -20.12 -19.50
N ALA A 421 14.69 -19.92 -18.46
CA ALA A 421 14.46 -20.42 -17.10
C ALA A 421 13.71 -19.44 -16.18
N LEU A 422 13.43 -18.22 -16.66
CA LEU A 422 12.57 -17.29 -15.94
C LEU A 422 11.11 -17.70 -16.14
N ASP A 423 10.43 -17.98 -15.03
CA ASP A 423 9.01 -18.30 -15.03
C ASP A 423 8.20 -17.00 -14.94
N ILE A 424 7.94 -16.41 -16.11
CA ILE A 424 7.31 -15.10 -16.25
C ILE A 424 5.83 -15.16 -15.82
N ILE A 425 5.42 -14.22 -14.96
CA ILE A 425 4.03 -13.97 -14.58
C ILE A 425 3.40 -12.96 -15.54
N ARG A 426 4.03 -11.80 -15.72
CA ARG A 426 3.57 -10.74 -16.64
C ARG A 426 4.66 -9.72 -16.95
N HIS A 427 4.44 -8.96 -18.01
CA HIS A 427 5.13 -7.70 -18.28
C HIS A 427 4.26 -6.54 -17.79
N GLY A 428 4.87 -5.39 -17.48
CA GLY A 428 4.13 -4.20 -17.05
C GLY A 428 4.86 -2.91 -17.36
N VAL A 429 4.09 -1.85 -17.58
CA VAL A 429 4.59 -0.49 -17.85
C VAL A 429 3.84 0.48 -16.96
N GLY A 430 4.58 1.31 -16.23
CA GLY A 430 4.04 2.40 -15.43
C GLY A 430 4.75 3.72 -15.73
N LEU A 431 4.05 4.82 -15.51
CA LEU A 431 4.63 6.17 -15.62
C LEU A 431 4.91 6.72 -14.23
N ARG A 432 6.19 6.94 -13.91
CA ARG A 432 6.56 7.63 -12.67
C ARG A 432 6.11 9.10 -12.77
N PRO A 433 5.37 9.64 -11.78
CA PRO A 433 4.91 11.03 -11.79
C PRO A 433 6.04 11.96 -11.36
N MET A 434 7.01 12.18 -12.25
CA MET A 434 8.18 13.01 -11.98
C MET A 434 7.80 14.49 -11.94
N ARG A 435 8.60 15.29 -11.25
CA ARG A 435 8.43 16.75 -11.19
C ARG A 435 9.79 17.45 -11.10
N LYS A 436 10.01 18.45 -11.96
CA LYS A 436 11.15 19.36 -11.84
C LYS A 436 11.04 20.13 -10.51
N GLY A 437 12.12 20.16 -9.73
CA GLY A 437 12.10 20.70 -8.36
C GLY A 437 11.60 19.72 -7.28
N GLY A 438 11.36 18.45 -7.62
CA GLY A 438 11.01 17.41 -6.65
C GLY A 438 9.56 17.47 -6.17
N ILE A 439 9.30 16.79 -5.06
CA ILE A 439 7.96 16.63 -4.47
C ILE A 439 7.38 18.00 -4.10
N ARG A 440 6.15 18.28 -4.56
CA ARG A 440 5.37 19.45 -4.13
C ARG A 440 4.49 19.04 -2.95
N THR A 441 4.86 19.51 -1.75
CA THR A 441 4.08 19.37 -0.52
C THR A 441 3.87 20.74 0.11
N GLU A 442 2.77 21.40 -0.22
CA GLU A 442 2.47 22.78 0.20
C GLU A 442 0.95 23.02 0.21
N LYS A 443 0.52 24.12 0.86
CA LYS A 443 -0.88 24.55 0.89
C LYS A 443 -1.10 25.74 -0.05
N GLU A 444 -2.26 25.76 -0.71
CA GLU A 444 -2.69 26.80 -1.64
C GLU A 444 -4.19 27.09 -1.45
N THR A 445 -4.64 28.29 -1.80
CA THR A 445 -6.07 28.59 -1.96
C THR A 445 -6.36 28.85 -3.44
N ILE A 446 -7.22 28.02 -4.03
CA ILE A 446 -7.51 28.02 -5.46
C ILE A 446 -8.95 28.46 -5.68
N MET A 447 -9.18 29.38 -6.62
CA MET A 447 -10.52 29.81 -7.00
C MET A 447 -11.19 28.76 -7.89
N GLY A 448 -12.39 28.35 -7.51
CA GLY A 448 -13.24 27.47 -8.30
C GLY A 448 -13.88 28.19 -9.48
N PRO A 449 -14.36 27.45 -10.50
CA PRO A 449 -15.08 28.03 -11.64
C PRO A 449 -16.39 28.74 -11.24
N ASP A 450 -16.96 28.38 -10.09
CA ASP A 450 -18.13 28.99 -9.48
C ASP A 450 -17.81 30.26 -8.66
N GLY A 451 -16.53 30.67 -8.61
CA GLY A 451 -16.05 31.81 -7.84
C GLY A 451 -15.78 31.51 -6.36
N ASN A 452 -15.93 30.27 -5.90
CA ASN A 452 -15.66 29.90 -4.50
C ASN A 452 -14.18 29.55 -4.28
N ALA A 453 -13.59 30.04 -3.20
CA ALA A 453 -12.23 29.70 -2.82
C ALA A 453 -12.15 28.32 -2.14
N VAL A 454 -11.21 27.48 -2.59
CA VAL A 454 -10.98 26.13 -2.04
C VAL A 454 -9.57 26.03 -1.48
N LYS A 455 -9.44 25.55 -0.25
CA LYS A 455 -8.14 25.23 0.36
C LYS A 455 -7.65 23.90 -0.18
N VAL A 456 -6.41 23.87 -0.66
CA VAL A 456 -5.79 22.69 -1.25
C VAL A 456 -4.44 22.44 -0.58
N VAL A 457 -4.17 21.18 -0.22
CA VAL A 457 -2.84 20.73 0.18
C VAL A 457 -2.33 19.77 -0.89
N HIS A 458 -1.25 20.12 -1.56
CA HIS A 458 -0.63 19.30 -2.59
C HIS A 458 0.26 18.22 -1.98
N SER A 459 0.26 17.03 -2.58
CA SER A 459 1.24 15.96 -2.35
C SER A 459 1.47 15.22 -3.67
N ILE A 460 2.20 15.86 -4.57
CA ILE A 460 2.40 15.40 -5.96
C ILE A 460 3.88 15.42 -6.35
N GLY A 461 4.23 14.82 -7.50
CA GLY A 461 5.62 14.81 -7.98
C GLY A 461 6.53 13.80 -7.30
N HIS A 462 5.97 12.67 -6.85
CA HIS A 462 6.68 11.62 -6.11
C HIS A 462 7.62 10.74 -6.95
N GLY A 463 7.68 10.95 -8.27
CA GLY A 463 8.61 10.26 -9.17
C GLY A 463 8.69 8.75 -8.96
N GLY A 464 9.91 8.21 -8.94
CA GLY A 464 10.22 6.81 -8.64
C GLY A 464 10.34 6.45 -7.15
N TYR A 465 10.10 7.38 -6.22
CA TYR A 465 10.33 7.20 -4.78
C TYR A 465 9.05 7.33 -3.93
N GLY A 466 7.86 7.38 -4.54
CA GLY A 466 6.62 7.62 -3.81
C GLY A 466 6.27 6.64 -2.69
N TYR A 467 6.75 5.40 -2.73
CA TYR A 467 6.57 4.46 -1.61
C TYR A 467 7.54 4.76 -0.46
N GLN A 468 8.82 4.97 -0.76
CA GLN A 468 9.85 5.24 0.24
C GLN A 468 9.78 6.65 0.84
N THR A 469 9.00 7.56 0.26
CA THR A 469 8.68 8.87 0.86
C THR A 469 7.27 8.96 1.44
N SER A 470 6.45 7.90 1.30
CA SER A 470 4.99 7.98 1.50
C SER A 470 4.59 8.46 2.90
N TRP A 471 5.17 7.89 3.95
CA TRP A 471 4.82 8.21 5.34
C TRP A 471 5.37 9.57 5.78
N GLY A 472 6.61 9.89 5.40
CA GLY A 472 7.21 11.20 5.66
C GLY A 472 6.46 12.35 4.97
N CYS A 473 6.11 12.17 3.70
CA CYS A 473 5.27 13.16 2.99
C CYS A 473 3.87 13.26 3.61
N ALA A 474 3.26 12.14 4.00
CA ALA A 474 1.94 12.15 4.63
C ALA A 474 1.95 12.87 5.98
N ALA A 475 3.03 12.76 6.77
CA ALA A 475 3.20 13.54 8.00
C ALA A 475 3.25 15.05 7.72
N ALA A 476 3.97 15.48 6.69
CA ALA A 476 3.98 16.88 6.27
C ALA A 476 2.60 17.36 5.77
N VAL A 477 1.86 16.52 5.04
CA VAL A 477 0.47 16.82 4.62
C VAL A 477 -0.43 17.05 5.84
N VAL A 478 -0.35 16.21 6.87
CA VAL A 478 -1.14 16.37 8.11
C VAL A 478 -0.87 17.73 8.76
N GLN A 479 0.40 18.11 8.90
CA GLN A 479 0.76 19.41 9.46
C GLN A 479 0.17 20.57 8.64
N LEU A 480 0.22 20.50 7.32
CA LEU A 480 -0.34 21.53 6.43
C LEU A 480 -1.87 21.59 6.50
N VAL A 481 -2.54 20.44 6.63
CA VAL A 481 -4.00 20.37 6.84
C VAL A 481 -4.37 21.05 8.16
N ASP A 482 -3.71 20.69 9.25
CA ASP A 482 -3.97 21.28 10.57
C ASP A 482 -3.79 22.81 10.57
N GLN A 483 -2.71 23.30 9.93
CA GLN A 483 -2.46 24.74 9.76
C GLN A 483 -3.57 25.42 8.94
N SER A 484 -3.96 24.82 7.82
CA SER A 484 -4.97 25.37 6.90
C SER A 484 -6.35 25.46 7.56
N LEU A 485 -6.66 24.56 8.49
CA LEU A 485 -7.94 24.54 9.21
C LEU A 485 -7.93 25.45 10.44
N THR A 486 -6.81 25.58 11.13
CA THR A 486 -6.67 26.44 12.33
C THR A 486 -6.75 27.93 12.01
N GLU A 487 -6.31 28.36 10.81
CA GLU A 487 -6.46 29.76 10.35
C GLU A 487 -7.93 30.23 10.36
N LYS A 488 -8.90 29.32 10.31
CA LYS A 488 -10.34 29.60 10.39
C LYS A 488 -10.82 29.96 11.80
N ALA A 489 -10.07 29.62 12.85
CA ALA A 489 -10.49 29.79 14.25
C ALA A 489 -10.01 31.10 14.90
N ARG A 490 -9.18 31.90 14.20
CA ARG A 490 -8.60 33.16 14.71
C ARG A 490 -9.18 34.43 14.06
N LEU A 491 -10.14 34.27 13.14
CA LEU A 491 -10.98 35.34 12.59
C LEU A 491 -12.36 35.22 13.22
#